data_AF-A0A522YZ54-F1
#
_entry.id   AF-A0A522YZ54-F1
#
_cell.length_a   1.000
_cell.length_b   1.000
_cell.length_c   1.000
_cell.angle_alpha   90.00
_cell.angle_beta   90.00
_cell.angle_gamma   90.00
#
_symmetry.space_group_name_H-M   'P 1'
#
loop_
_entity.id
_entity.type
_entity.pdbx_description
1 polymer ?
#
loop_
_entity_poly.entity_id
_entity_poly.type
_entity_poly.pdbx_seq_one_letter_code
_entity_poly.pdbx_strand_id
1 'polypeptide(L)'
;AIVLEAVPEDLAREVTRKLSIPTIGIGAGASCDGQILVVDDLLGLGEGPTPKFVKRYADLRPAMLDAVKRWSADVRSSVFPGREQSYGPATPPAREKRAS
;
A
#
# COMPACT_ATOMS: atom_id res chain seq x y z
N ALA A 1 18.84 -11.53 9.11
CA ALA A 1 17.65 -11.42 9.98
C ALA A 1 16.71 -12.59 9.69
N ILE A 2 15.79 -12.91 10.59
CA ILE A 2 14.74 -13.93 10.44
C ILE A 2 13.39 -13.39 10.92
N VAL A 3 12.29 -13.82 10.30
CA VAL A 3 10.93 -13.45 10.74
C VAL A 3 10.39 -14.51 11.70
N LEU A 4 9.81 -14.05 12.81
CA LEU A 4 9.05 -14.87 13.76
C LEU A 4 7.57 -14.48 13.64
N GLU A 5 6.75 -15.41 13.16
CA GLU A 5 5.31 -15.21 12.93
C GLU A 5 4.47 -16.07 13.86
N ALA A 6 3.46 -15.45 14.48
CA ALA A 6 2.49 -16.13 15.36
C ALA A 6 3.14 -16.96 16.49
N VAL A 7 4.27 -16.49 17.02
CA VAL A 7 5.03 -17.13 18.09
C VAL A 7 4.63 -16.55 19.46
N PRO A 8 4.41 -17.35 20.52
CA PRO A 8 4.21 -16.82 21.86
C PRO A 8 5.36 -15.90 22.29
N GLU A 9 5.05 -14.78 22.93
CA GLU A 9 6.04 -13.74 23.27
C GLU A 9 7.24 -14.29 24.08
N ASP A 10 6.97 -15.20 25.03
CA ASP A 10 8.02 -15.80 25.84
C ASP A 10 9.03 -16.62 25.03
N LEU A 11 8.54 -17.34 24.02
CA LEU A 11 9.36 -18.12 23.10
C LEU A 11 10.11 -17.22 22.12
N ALA A 12 9.44 -16.21 21.56
CA ALA A 12 10.08 -15.24 20.66
C ALA A 12 11.23 -14.50 21.36
N ARG A 13 11.03 -14.12 22.63
CA ARG A 13 12.06 -13.52 23.49
C ARG A 13 13.25 -14.45 23.71
N GLU A 14 13.01 -15.74 23.93
CA GLU A 14 14.10 -16.73 24.06
C GLU A 14 14.89 -16.90 22.76
N VAL A 15 14.20 -17.03 21.63
CA VAL A 15 14.83 -17.13 20.30
C VAL A 15 15.69 -15.90 20.02
N THR A 16 15.15 -14.70 20.27
CA THR A 16 15.85 -13.43 20.05
C THR A 16 17.16 -13.34 20.84
N ARG A 17 17.16 -13.80 22.11
CA ARG A 17 18.39 -13.82 22.92
C ARG A 17 19.44 -14.84 22.46
N LYS A 18 19.03 -15.91 21.78
CA LYS A 18 19.94 -17.01 21.38
C LYS A 18 20.56 -16.79 20.00
N LEU A 19 19.87 -16.10 19.11
CA LEU A 19 20.36 -15.86 17.75
C LEU A 19 21.29 -14.64 17.71
N SER A 20 22.34 -14.73 16.91
CA SER A 20 23.24 -13.60 16.64
C SER A 20 22.73 -12.69 15.52
N ILE A 21 21.74 -13.15 14.75
CA ILE A 21 21.10 -12.37 13.69
C ILE A 21 19.84 -11.68 14.22
N PRO A 22 19.44 -10.52 13.66
CA PRO A 22 18.20 -9.85 14.07
C PRO A 22 16.95 -10.69 13.85
N THR A 23 16.01 -10.60 14.76
CA THR A 23 14.67 -11.18 14.69
C THR A 23 13.62 -10.11 14.38
N ILE A 24 12.64 -10.43 13.54
CA ILE A 24 11.59 -9.52 13.10
C ILE A 24 10.24 -10.14 13.42
N GLY A 25 9.46 -9.53 14.32
CA GLY A 25 8.20 -10.08 14.80
C GLY A 25 6.98 -9.67 13.96
N ILE A 26 6.06 -10.62 13.76
CA ILE A 26 4.66 -10.36 13.37
C ILE A 26 3.75 -11.25 14.21
N GLY A 27 3.05 -10.64 15.17
CA GLY A 27 2.35 -11.41 16.19
C GLY A 27 3.26 -12.27 17.07
N ALA A 28 4.50 -11.82 17.30
CA ALA A 28 5.51 -12.49 18.12
C ALA A 28 5.88 -11.72 19.41
N GLY A 29 5.05 -10.76 19.81
CA GLY A 29 5.33 -9.88 20.96
C GLY A 29 6.38 -8.81 20.68
N ALA A 30 6.64 -7.96 21.67
CA ALA A 30 7.51 -6.79 21.52
C ALA A 30 9.01 -7.11 21.68
N SER A 31 9.36 -8.36 22.00
CA SER A 31 10.73 -8.77 22.34
C SER A 31 11.64 -9.06 21.13
N CYS A 32 11.11 -9.05 19.90
CA CYS A 32 11.95 -9.13 18.68
C CYS A 32 12.67 -7.80 18.42
N ASP A 33 13.81 -7.83 17.71
CA ASP A 33 14.63 -6.65 17.42
C ASP A 33 13.94 -5.63 16.48
N GLY A 34 13.00 -6.12 15.67
CA GLY A 34 12.15 -5.31 14.81
C GLY A 34 10.76 -5.90 14.68
N GLN A 35 9.87 -5.17 14.03
CA GLN A 35 8.47 -5.56 13.85
C GLN A 35 8.04 -5.30 12.40
N ILE A 36 7.15 -6.16 11.88
CA ILE A 36 6.50 -5.98 10.59
C ILE A 36 4.98 -6.20 10.71
N LEU A 37 4.25 -5.56 9.81
CA LEU A 37 2.83 -5.79 9.54
C LEU A 37 2.62 -5.75 8.03
N VAL A 38 1.56 -6.42 7.55
CA VAL A 38 1.09 -6.26 6.18
C VAL A 38 0.49 -4.86 6.04
N VAL A 39 0.86 -4.13 4.98
CA VAL A 39 0.43 -2.73 4.79
C VAL A 39 -1.09 -2.61 4.68
N ASP A 40 -1.76 -3.57 4.06
CA ASP A 40 -3.22 -3.60 3.91
C ASP A 40 -3.92 -3.77 5.26
N ASP A 41 -3.37 -4.59 6.15
CA ASP A 41 -3.86 -4.77 7.52
C ASP A 41 -3.64 -3.52 8.37
N LEU A 42 -2.46 -2.90 8.22
CA LEU A 42 -2.09 -1.66 8.90
C LEU A 42 -3.00 -0.49 8.49
N LEU A 43 -3.32 -0.39 7.19
CA LEU A 43 -4.13 0.68 6.62
C LEU A 43 -5.64 0.38 6.59
N GLY A 44 -6.05 -0.82 7.00
CA GLY A 44 -7.45 -1.23 6.99
C GLY A 44 -8.03 -1.31 5.58
N LEU A 45 -7.28 -1.88 4.62
CA LEU A 45 -7.70 -2.08 3.23
C LEU A 45 -8.40 -3.43 2.99
N GLY A 46 -8.09 -4.44 3.81
CA GLY A 46 -8.65 -5.78 3.70
C GLY A 46 -10.14 -5.88 4.07
N GLU A 47 -10.78 -6.94 3.60
CA GLU A 47 -12.14 -7.31 4.00
C GLU A 47 -12.10 -8.32 5.16
N GLY A 48 -13.06 -8.21 6.09
CA GLY A 48 -13.25 -9.18 7.17
C GLY A 48 -12.57 -8.82 8.51
N PRO A 49 -12.51 -9.80 9.43
CA PRO A 49 -11.96 -9.58 10.76
C PRO A 49 -10.44 -9.41 10.70
N THR A 50 -9.94 -8.40 11.39
CA THR A 50 -8.49 -8.17 11.48
C THR A 50 -7.84 -9.19 12.41
N PRO A 51 -6.69 -9.79 12.04
CA PRO A 51 -5.97 -10.70 12.91
C PRO A 51 -5.65 -10.05 14.26
N LYS A 52 -5.73 -10.83 15.36
CA LYS A 52 -5.58 -10.33 16.74
C LYS A 52 -4.30 -9.51 17.00
N PHE A 53 -3.23 -9.79 16.25
CA PHE A 53 -1.92 -9.15 16.44
C PHE A 53 -1.76 -7.85 15.64
N VAL A 54 -2.72 -7.53 14.78
CA VAL A 54 -2.70 -6.30 13.98
C VAL A 54 -3.32 -5.17 14.78
N LYS A 55 -2.60 -4.07 14.87
CA LYS A 55 -3.17 -2.77 15.21
C LYS A 55 -3.43 -2.01 13.91
N ARG A 56 -4.69 -1.72 13.60
CA ARG A 56 -5.04 -0.83 12.48
C ARG A 56 -4.62 0.60 12.84
N TYR A 57 -3.94 1.27 11.92
CA TYR A 57 -3.57 2.68 12.03
C TYR A 57 -4.44 3.59 11.17
N ALA A 58 -5.19 3.02 10.22
CA ALA A 58 -6.20 3.72 9.44
C ALA A 58 -7.35 2.78 9.05
N ASP A 59 -8.44 3.35 8.55
CA ASP A 59 -9.54 2.65 7.89
C ASP A 59 -9.72 3.25 6.48
N LEU A 60 -8.85 2.86 5.55
CA LEU A 60 -8.79 3.46 4.21
C LEU A 60 -9.74 2.80 3.21
N ARG A 61 -10.25 1.60 3.51
CA ARG A 61 -11.13 0.87 2.58
C ARG A 61 -12.37 1.69 2.17
N PRO A 62 -13.11 2.38 3.08
CA PRO A 62 -14.26 3.17 2.69
C PRO A 62 -13.90 4.30 1.71
N ALA A 63 -12.82 5.03 1.98
CA ALA A 63 -12.35 6.12 1.13
C ALA A 63 -11.89 5.63 -0.25
N MET A 64 -11.16 4.50 -0.28
CA MET A 64 -10.73 3.86 -1.52
C MET A 64 -11.94 3.43 -2.37
N LEU A 65 -12.94 2.77 -1.75
CA LEU A 65 -14.14 2.34 -2.46
C LEU A 65 -14.93 3.53 -3.03
N ASP A 66 -15.05 4.61 -2.27
CA ASP A 66 -15.73 5.82 -2.71
C ASP A 66 -15.00 6.47 -3.91
N ALA A 67 -13.67 6.58 -3.84
CA ALA A 67 -12.87 7.10 -4.95
C ALA A 67 -13.03 6.27 -6.23
N VAL A 68 -12.97 4.93 -6.12
CA VAL A 68 -13.14 4.02 -7.26
C VAL A 68 -14.56 4.11 -7.83
N LYS A 69 -15.59 4.26 -6.99
CA LYS A 69 -16.97 4.46 -7.45
C LYS A 69 -17.13 5.75 -8.24
N ARG A 70 -16.59 6.87 -7.72
CA ARG A 70 -16.62 8.17 -8.39
C ARG A 70 -15.91 8.11 -9.74
N TRP A 71 -14.69 7.58 -9.76
CA TRP A 71 -13.96 7.37 -11.01
C TRP A 71 -14.72 6.49 -12.01
N SER A 72 -15.34 5.39 -11.56
CA SER A 72 -16.14 4.54 -12.45
C SER A 72 -17.35 5.27 -13.01
N ALA A 73 -18.01 6.13 -12.23
CA ALA A 73 -19.11 6.96 -12.69
C ALA A 73 -18.64 7.97 -13.75
N ASP A 74 -17.49 8.60 -13.54
CA ASP A 74 -16.90 9.55 -14.50
C ASP A 74 -16.55 8.88 -15.83
N VAL A 75 -16.01 7.66 -15.79
CA VAL A 75 -15.72 6.86 -17.01
C VAL A 75 -17.01 6.50 -17.74
N ARG A 76 -18.04 6.01 -17.02
CA ARG A 76 -19.31 5.58 -17.63
C ARG A 76 -20.11 6.74 -18.22
N SER A 77 -19.92 7.95 -17.68
CA SER A 77 -20.56 9.18 -18.16
C SER A 77 -19.70 9.97 -19.14
N SER A 78 -18.52 9.45 -19.52
CA SER A 78 -17.54 10.12 -20.37
C SER A 78 -17.08 11.50 -19.86
N VAL A 79 -17.17 11.73 -18.54
CA VAL A 79 -16.57 12.88 -17.85
C VAL A 79 -15.05 12.70 -17.75
N PHE A 80 -14.61 11.46 -17.51
CA PHE A 80 -13.20 11.07 -17.53
C PHE A 80 -12.92 10.11 -18.71
N PRO A 81 -11.79 10.28 -19.42
CA PRO A 81 -10.83 11.38 -19.30
C PRO A 81 -11.38 12.69 -19.89
N GLY A 82 -11.06 13.81 -19.25
CA GLY A 82 -11.31 15.14 -19.79
C GLY A 82 -10.13 15.65 -20.63
N ARG A 83 -10.21 16.90 -21.09
CA ARG A 83 -9.17 17.55 -21.90
C ARG A 83 -7.83 17.62 -21.17
N GLU A 84 -7.83 17.85 -19.86
CA GLU A 84 -6.61 17.95 -19.05
C GLU A 84 -5.89 16.61 -18.89
N GLN A 85 -6.61 15.50 -19.00
CA GLN A 85 -6.06 14.14 -18.93
C GLN A 85 -5.84 13.52 -20.32
N SER A 86 -5.98 14.32 -21.38
CA SER A 86 -5.85 13.87 -22.77
C SER A 86 -4.69 14.58 -23.46
N TYR A 87 -3.84 13.81 -24.16
CA TYR A 87 -2.85 14.40 -25.04
C TYR A 87 -3.54 15.03 -26.27
N GLY A 88 -3.14 16.25 -26.62
CA GLY A 88 -3.51 16.87 -27.88
C GLY A 88 -2.71 16.31 -29.05
N PRO A 89 -3.10 16.62 -30.31
CA PRO A 89 -2.27 16.28 -31.46
C PRO A 89 -0.88 16.88 -31.28
N ALA A 90 0.15 16.10 -31.55
CA ALA A 90 1.52 16.61 -31.58
C ALA A 90 1.58 17.75 -32.60
N THR A 91 1.89 18.97 -32.17
CA THR A 91 2.13 20.09 -33.09
C THR A 91 3.32 19.72 -33.97
N PRO A 92 3.15 19.59 -35.30
CA PRO A 92 4.28 19.37 -36.18
C PRO A 92 5.21 20.58 -36.10
N PRO A 93 6.55 20.39 -36.16
CA PRO A 93 7.48 21.51 -36.14
C PRO A 93 7.16 22.47 -37.31
N ALA A 94 7.20 23.77 -37.03
CA ALA A 94 6.93 24.81 -38.02
C ALA A 94 7.87 24.63 -39.22
N ARG A 95 7.32 24.51 -40.43
CA ARG A 95 8.13 24.52 -41.67
C ARG A 95 8.77 25.90 -41.80
N GLU A 96 10.10 25.97 -41.67
CA GLU A 96 10.86 27.14 -42.10
C GLU A 96 10.58 27.38 -43.59
N LYS A 97 10.06 28.57 -43.90
CA LYS A 97 9.92 29.03 -45.27
C LYS A 97 11.34 29.19 -45.83
N ARG A 98 11.76 28.30 -46.73
CA ARG A 98 12.95 28.54 -47.55
C ARG A 98 12.67 29.79 -48.40
N ALA A 99 13.37 30.88 -48.09
CA ALA A 99 13.40 32.07 -48.92
C ALA A 99 13.95 31.69 -50.31
N SER A 100 13.26 32.14 -51.34
CA SER A 100 13.67 32.03 -52.75
C SER A 100 14.76 33.03 -53.09
#